data_AF-A0A535M475-F1
#
_entry.id   AF-A0A535M475-F1
#
_cell.length_a   1.000
_cell.length_b   1.000
_cell.length_c   1.000
_cell.angle_alpha   90.00
_cell.angle_beta   90.00
_cell.angle_gamma   90.00
#
_symmetry.space_group_name_H-M   'P 1'
#
loop_
_entity.id
_entity.type
_entity.pdbx_description
1 polymer ?
#
loop_
_entity_poly.entity_id
_entity_poly.type
_entity_poly.pdbx_seq_one_letter_code
_entity_poly.pdbx_strand_id
1 'polypeptide(L)'
;MTTTTTPSTIPGEWTRDLTSRAERYAAGKALRSNAPRSSHGEWVPDPERPDPISLLEESNKTRLEQLVPIRYGRMSMSPFAFFRGSADIMASDLAKTPVSGIQAQICGDAHLSNFGVYAS
;
A
#
# COMPACT_ATOMS: atom_id res chain seq x y z
N MET A 1 13.45 -39.77 29.30
CA MET A 1 13.18 -38.60 28.44
C MET A 1 12.09 -38.99 27.46
N THR A 2 10.86 -38.56 27.72
CA THR A 2 9.71 -38.87 26.87
C THR A 2 9.59 -37.73 25.86
N THR A 3 9.94 -37.99 24.61
CA THR A 3 9.75 -37.01 23.52
C THR A 3 8.27 -36.94 23.17
N THR A 4 7.61 -35.87 23.60
CA THR A 4 6.28 -35.50 23.12
C THR A 4 6.43 -34.95 21.70
N THR A 5 5.97 -35.72 20.71
CA THR A 5 5.84 -35.26 19.33
C THR A 5 4.61 -34.33 19.24
N THR A 6 4.84 -33.02 19.29
CA THR A 6 3.79 -32.04 18.96
C THR A 6 3.47 -32.14 17.47
N PRO A 7 2.20 -32.34 17.07
CA PRO A 7 1.83 -32.34 15.65
C PRO A 7 2.06 -30.95 15.05
N SER A 8 2.71 -30.90 13.89
CA SER A 8 2.84 -29.68 13.08
C SER A 8 1.46 -29.26 12.57
N THR A 9 1.05 -28.03 12.84
CA THR A 9 -0.18 -27.38 12.34
C THR A 9 -0.01 -26.78 10.94
N ILE A 10 1.12 -27.01 10.26
CA ILE A 10 1.31 -26.51 8.89
C ILE A 10 0.38 -27.32 7.98
N PRO A 11 -0.60 -26.67 7.30
CA PRO A 11 -1.45 -27.37 6.35
C PRO A 11 -0.59 -28.06 5.29
N GLY A 12 -0.88 -29.34 5.06
CA GLY A 12 -0.26 -30.13 4.01
C GLY A 12 -0.49 -29.49 2.64
N GLU A 13 0.58 -29.47 1.85
CA GLU A 13 0.64 -29.25 0.40
C GLU A 13 -0.22 -28.10 -0.15
N TRP A 14 0.45 -26.97 -0.43
CA TRP A 14 -0.12 -25.89 -1.22
C TRP A 14 -0.37 -26.37 -2.66
N THR A 15 -1.52 -27.00 -2.90
CA THR A 15 -1.98 -27.33 -4.24
C THR A 15 -2.40 -26.03 -4.93
N ARG A 16 -1.47 -25.50 -5.73
CA ARG A 16 -1.73 -24.36 -6.61
C ARG A 16 -2.43 -24.88 -7.86
N ASP A 17 -3.71 -25.23 -7.74
CA ASP A 17 -4.57 -25.44 -8.91
C ASP A 17 -4.85 -24.08 -9.55
N LEU A 18 -3.85 -23.60 -10.30
CA LEU A 18 -3.91 -22.35 -11.01
C LEU A 18 -4.49 -22.62 -12.39
N THR A 19 -5.60 -21.94 -12.71
CA THR A 19 -6.10 -21.84 -14.09
C THR A 19 -4.98 -21.44 -15.04
N SER A 20 -5.10 -21.75 -16.33
CA SER A 20 -4.08 -21.42 -17.31
C SER A 20 -3.75 -19.91 -17.32
N ARG A 21 -2.54 -19.56 -17.79
CA ARG A 21 -2.15 -18.16 -17.96
C ARG A 21 -3.16 -17.38 -18.81
N ALA A 22 -3.72 -18.02 -19.83
CA ALA A 22 -4.70 -17.41 -20.73
C ALA A 22 -6.00 -17.07 -19.99
N GLU A 23 -6.51 -17.99 -19.16
CA GLU A 23 -7.71 -17.78 -18.35
C GLU A 23 -7.51 -16.67 -17.32
N ARG A 24 -6.39 -16.66 -16.58
CA ARG A 24 -6.06 -15.58 -15.63
C ARG A 24 -5.96 -14.22 -16.31
N TYR A 25 -5.36 -14.16 -17.50
CA TYR A 25 -5.27 -12.93 -18.28
C TYR A 25 -6.65 -12.46 -18.76
N ALA A 26 -7.51 -13.37 -19.22
CA ALA A 26 -8.87 -13.05 -19.63
C ALA A 26 -9.71 -12.53 -18.45
N ALA A 27 -9.63 -13.20 -17.29
CA ALA A 27 -10.28 -12.76 -16.05
C ALA A 27 -9.83 -11.35 -15.64
N GLY A 28 -8.51 -11.09 -15.61
CA GLY A 28 -7.98 -9.76 -15.30
C GLY A 28 -8.42 -8.68 -16.29
N LYS A 29 -8.52 -9.01 -17.58
CA LYS A 29 -9.08 -8.08 -18.58
C LYS A 29 -10.56 -7.80 -18.35
N ALA A 30 -11.35 -8.81 -17.98
CA ALA A 30 -12.78 -8.66 -17.75
C ALA A 30 -13.08 -7.69 -16.58
N LEU A 31 -12.24 -7.66 -15.54
CA LEU A 31 -12.37 -6.73 -14.40
C LEU A 31 -12.30 -5.24 -14.79
N ARG A 32 -11.78 -4.92 -15.98
CA ARG A 32 -11.77 -3.54 -16.49
C ARG A 32 -13.17 -2.99 -16.78
N SER A 33 -14.17 -3.84 -16.89
CA SER A 33 -15.58 -3.40 -16.98
C SER A 33 -16.05 -2.76 -15.67
N ASN A 34 -15.56 -3.23 -14.52
CA ASN A 34 -15.91 -2.71 -13.20
C ASN A 34 -15.00 -1.56 -12.75
N ALA A 35 -13.70 -1.64 -13.09
CA ALA A 35 -12.71 -0.60 -12.81
C ALA A 35 -11.91 -0.27 -14.08
N PRO A 36 -12.44 0.59 -14.97
CA PRO A 36 -11.74 1.00 -16.18
C PRO A 36 -10.46 1.76 -15.86
N ARG A 37 -9.37 1.52 -16.59
CA ARG A 37 -8.10 2.25 -16.36
C ARG A 37 -8.24 3.77 -16.42
N SER A 38 -9.12 4.27 -17.29
CA SER A 38 -9.39 5.71 -17.46
C SER A 38 -10.10 6.34 -16.26
N SER A 39 -10.80 5.56 -15.41
CA SER A 39 -11.46 6.11 -14.22
C SER A 39 -10.47 6.60 -13.16
N HIS A 40 -9.20 6.25 -13.29
CA HIS A 40 -8.11 6.73 -12.43
C HIS A 40 -7.34 7.92 -13.02
N GLY A 41 -7.70 8.39 -14.22
CA GLY A 41 -7.00 9.48 -14.89
C GLY A 41 -7.35 10.86 -14.35
N GLU A 42 -8.58 11.02 -13.85
CA GLU A 42 -9.06 12.23 -13.20
C GLU A 42 -9.21 11.98 -11.70
N TRP A 43 -8.80 12.94 -10.88
CA TRP A 43 -8.98 12.88 -9.43
C TRP A 43 -9.72 14.11 -8.93
N VAL A 44 -10.75 13.87 -8.13
CA VAL A 44 -11.52 14.91 -7.44
C VAL A 44 -11.53 14.54 -5.95
N PRO A 45 -11.22 15.49 -5.04
CA PRO A 45 -11.31 15.24 -3.61
C PRO A 45 -12.72 14.80 -3.22
N ASP A 46 -12.81 13.77 -2.37
CA ASP A 46 -14.07 13.41 -1.72
C ASP A 46 -14.56 14.60 -0.86
N PRO A 47 -15.86 14.94 -0.86
CA PRO A 47 -16.38 16.04 -0.03
C PRO A 47 -16.13 15.87 1.47
N GLU A 48 -16.00 14.63 1.93
CA GLU A 48 -15.68 14.26 3.32
C GLU A 48 -14.20 13.88 3.49
N ARG A 49 -13.35 14.27 2.53
CA ARG A 49 -11.91 14.01 2.60
C ARG A 49 -11.34 14.58 3.92
N PRO A 50 -10.69 13.74 4.75
CA PRO A 50 -10.07 14.21 5.97
C PRO A 50 -9.01 15.28 5.70
N ASP A 51 -8.78 16.16 6.67
CA ASP A 51 -7.65 17.06 6.61
C ASP A 51 -6.33 16.24 6.51
N PRO A 52 -5.50 16.47 5.48
CA PRO A 52 -4.25 15.74 5.30
C PRO A 52 -3.31 15.85 6.50
N ILE A 53 -3.29 16.98 7.20
CA ILE A 53 -2.42 17.15 8.35
C ILE A 53 -2.89 16.29 9.52
N SER A 54 -4.20 16.25 9.77
CA SER A 54 -4.81 15.37 10.77
C SER A 54 -4.47 13.89 10.54
N LEU A 55 -4.42 13.42 9.29
CA LEU A 55 -3.98 12.05 8.97
C LEU A 55 -2.50 11.82 9.35
N LEU A 56 -1.63 12.80 9.11
CA LEU A 56 -0.22 12.72 9.48
C LEU A 56 -0.06 12.70 11.01
N GLU A 57 -0.81 13.52 11.73
CA GLU A 57 -0.81 13.56 13.19
C GLU A 57 -1.27 12.23 13.80
N GLU A 58 -2.35 11.63 13.29
CA GLU A 58 -2.80 10.31 13.70
C GLU A 58 -1.71 9.25 13.51
N SER A 59 -1.06 9.25 12.33
CA SER A 59 0.04 8.33 12.02
C SER A 59 1.29 8.53 12.90
N ASN A 60 1.43 9.68 13.56
CA ASN A 60 2.58 10.01 14.41
C ASN A 60 2.40 9.54 15.85
N LYS A 61 1.17 9.23 16.31
CA LYS A 61 0.90 8.83 17.70
C LYS A 61 1.68 7.60 18.17
N THR A 62 2.04 6.71 17.24
CA THR A 62 2.81 5.48 17.52
C THR A 62 4.30 5.62 17.18
N ARG A 63 4.75 6.79 16.73
CA ARG A 63 6.14 7.04 16.35
C ARG A 63 6.94 7.57 17.53
N LEU A 64 8.26 7.50 17.41
CA LEU A 64 9.17 8.17 18.35
C LEU A 64 8.99 9.68 18.24
N GLU A 65 8.47 10.30 19.30
CA GLU A 65 8.07 11.71 19.36
C GLU A 65 9.20 12.65 18.92
N GLN A 66 10.43 12.41 19.39
CA GLN A 66 11.60 13.22 19.07
C GLN A 66 12.00 13.18 17.58
N LEU A 67 11.52 12.20 16.81
CA LEU A 67 11.78 12.09 15.37
C LEU A 67 10.67 12.71 14.52
N VAL A 68 9.50 13.02 15.10
CA VAL A 68 8.37 13.62 14.38
C VAL A 68 8.75 14.97 13.76
N PRO A 69 9.44 15.91 14.45
CA PRO A 69 9.86 17.18 13.83
C PRO A 69 10.80 16.98 12.64
N ILE A 70 11.70 15.98 12.70
CA ILE A 70 12.62 15.67 11.60
C ILE A 70 11.84 15.16 10.39
N ARG A 71 10.82 14.33 10.60
CA ARG A 71 9.92 13.86 9.53
C ARG A 71 9.25 15.03 8.82
N TYR A 72 8.60 15.92 9.56
CA TYR A 72 7.94 17.08 8.97
C TYR A 72 8.93 18.00 8.25
N GLY A 73 10.09 18.27 8.86
CA GLY A 73 11.14 19.08 8.24
C GLY A 73 11.67 18.48 6.93
N ARG A 74 11.78 17.15 6.82
CA ARG A 74 12.17 16.49 5.56
C ARG A 74 11.05 16.51 4.52
N MET A 75 9.81 16.32 4.93
CA MET A 75 8.64 16.36 4.03
C MET A 75 8.39 17.75 3.46
N SER A 76 8.66 18.82 4.21
CA SER A 76 8.42 20.20 3.77
C SER A 76 9.41 20.71 2.72
N MET A 77 10.50 19.99 2.47
CA MET A 77 11.57 20.42 1.56
C MET A 77 11.13 20.54 0.09
N SER A 78 10.15 19.74 -0.35
CA SER A 78 9.61 19.81 -1.71
C SER A 78 8.29 19.03 -1.82
N PRO A 79 7.46 19.30 -2.86
CA PRO A 79 6.28 18.48 -3.13
C PRO A 79 6.60 16.99 -3.30
N PHE A 80 7.73 16.67 -3.94
CA PHE A 80 8.18 15.29 -4.09
C PHE A 80 8.49 14.62 -2.73
N ALA A 81 9.20 15.32 -1.84
CA ALA A 81 9.49 14.83 -0.50
C ALA A 81 8.23 14.67 0.34
N PHE A 82 7.26 15.57 0.20
CA PHE A 82 5.95 15.47 0.83
C PHE A 82 5.26 14.16 0.46
N PHE A 83 5.07 13.89 -0.85
CA PHE A 83 4.41 12.67 -1.33
C PHE A 83 5.12 11.39 -0.88
N ARG A 84 6.45 11.42 -0.77
CA ARG A 84 7.23 10.26 -0.26
C ARG A 84 7.02 10.01 1.23
N GLY A 85 6.74 11.04 2.02
CA GLY A 85 6.49 10.92 3.46
C GLY A 85 5.02 10.79 3.86
N SER A 86 4.09 10.90 2.90
CA SER A 86 2.64 10.99 3.14
C SER A 86 1.84 9.82 2.55
N ALA A 87 2.36 8.59 2.64
CA ALA A 87 1.69 7.39 2.11
C ALA A 87 0.23 7.24 2.60
N ASP A 88 -0.02 7.54 3.87
CA ASP A 88 -1.36 7.42 4.48
C ASP A 88 -2.38 8.39 3.85
N ILE A 89 -1.94 9.60 3.45
CA ILE A 89 -2.82 10.55 2.74
C ILE A 89 -3.21 9.97 1.38
N MET A 90 -2.24 9.46 0.62
CA MET A 90 -2.51 8.86 -0.70
C MET A 90 -3.40 7.61 -0.58
N ALA A 91 -3.18 6.79 0.46
CA ALA A 91 -4.04 5.65 0.74
C ALA A 91 -5.48 6.08 1.03
N SER A 92 -5.66 7.11 1.87
CA SER A 92 -6.98 7.66 2.16
C SER A 92 -7.66 8.25 0.93
N ASP A 93 -6.91 8.95 0.07
CA ASP A 93 -7.41 9.57 -1.16
C ASP A 93 -7.87 8.53 -2.19
N LEU A 94 -7.21 7.37 -2.23
CA LEU A 94 -7.49 6.32 -3.20
C LEU A 94 -8.45 5.25 -2.68
N ALA A 95 -8.71 5.18 -1.37
CA ALA A 95 -9.51 4.12 -0.74
C ALA A 95 -10.94 4.02 -1.28
N LYS A 96 -11.53 5.13 -1.74
CA LYS A 96 -12.89 5.17 -2.30
C LYS A 96 -12.91 5.13 -3.84
N THR A 97 -11.75 5.02 -4.50
CA THR A 97 -11.69 4.92 -5.97
C THR A 97 -12.06 3.52 -6.44
N PRO A 98 -12.49 3.34 -7.71
CA PRO A 98 -12.82 2.02 -8.24
C PRO A 98 -11.63 1.04 -8.10
N VAL A 99 -11.87 -0.17 -7.61
CA VAL A 99 -10.83 -1.20 -7.48
C VAL A 99 -11.18 -2.43 -8.30
N SER A 100 -10.15 -3.12 -8.79
CA SER A 100 -10.32 -4.37 -9.56
C SER A 100 -10.82 -5.55 -8.72
N GLY A 101 -10.75 -5.46 -7.38
CA GLY A 101 -11.04 -6.57 -6.47
C GLY A 101 -9.93 -7.62 -6.38
N ILE A 102 -8.83 -7.47 -7.12
CA ILE A 102 -7.68 -8.38 -7.03
C ILE A 102 -6.97 -8.14 -5.69
N GLN A 103 -6.94 -9.17 -4.85
CA GLN A 103 -6.11 -9.18 -3.66
C GLN A 103 -4.69 -9.58 -4.05
N ALA A 104 -3.73 -8.68 -3.82
CA ALA A 104 -2.32 -8.93 -4.05
C ALA A 104 -1.58 -8.85 -2.72
N GLN A 105 -0.66 -9.80 -2.49
CA GLN A 105 0.33 -9.63 -1.44
C GLN A 105 1.38 -8.64 -1.95
N ILE A 106 1.45 -7.49 -1.28
CA ILE A 106 2.43 -6.45 -1.57
C ILE A 106 3.37 -6.38 -0.36
N CYS A 107 4.67 -6.51 -0.59
CA CYS A 107 5.67 -6.17 0.40
C CYS A 107 6.36 -4.86 -0.02
N GLY A 108 6.56 -3.95 0.94
CA GLY A 108 7.43 -2.80 0.74
C GLY A 108 8.90 -3.21 0.91
N ASP A 109 9.78 -2.67 0.10
CA ASP A 109 11.22 -2.77 0.28
C ASP A 109 11.77 -1.52 0.99
N ALA A 110 12.72 -1.72 1.90
CA ALA A 110 13.45 -0.63 2.53
C ALA A 110 14.60 -0.19 1.60
N HIS A 111 14.28 0.54 0.55
CA HIS A 111 15.28 1.03 -0.41
C HIS A 111 16.04 2.26 0.13
N LEU A 112 17.34 2.37 -0.14
CA LEU A 112 18.15 3.55 0.24
C LEU A 112 17.63 4.84 -0.41
N SER A 113 17.01 4.76 -1.59
CA SER A 113 16.33 5.91 -2.20
C SER A 113 15.09 6.37 -1.44
N ASN A 114 14.60 5.65 -0.42
CA ASN A 114 13.62 6.18 0.53
C ASN A 114 14.23 7.28 1.43
N PHE A 115 15.55 7.45 1.45
CA PHE A 115 16.28 8.36 2.34
C PHE A 115 17.06 9.48 1.61
N GLY A 116 16.71 9.81 0.36
CA GLY A 116 17.33 10.94 -0.34
C GLY A 116 18.37 10.59 -1.39
N VAL A 117 18.72 9.30 -1.55
CA VAL A 117 19.69 8.84 -2.56
C VAL A 117 18.97 8.54 -3.87
N TYR A 118 18.59 9.60 -4.59
CA TYR A 118 17.83 9.52 -5.85
C TYR A 118 18.70 9.58 -7.11
N ALA A 119 20.03 9.60 -6.98
CA ALA A 119 20.91 9.63 -8.12
C ALA A 119 20.87 8.26 -8.84
N SER A 120 20.22 8.24 -10.00
CA SER A 120 20.30 7.18 -11.02
C SER A 120 21.02 7.71 -12.24
#